data_AF-A0A6N9R6I0-F1
#
_entry.id   AF-A0A6N9R6I0-F1
#
_cell.length_a   1.000
_cell.length_b   1.000
_cell.length_c   1.000
_cell.angle_alpha   90.00
_cell.angle_beta   90.00
_cell.angle_gamma   90.00
#
_symmetry.space_group_name_H-M   'P 1'
#
loop_
_entity.id
_entity.type
_entity.pdbx_description
1 polymer ?
#
loop_
_entity_poly.entity_id
_entity_poly.type
_entity_poly.pdbx_seq_one_letter_code
_entity_poly.pdbx_strand_id
1 'polypeptide(L)'
;MKYVFVMLAAAGAFVAGAAQADAGEDLLKKNGCTACHAIDKKIVGPGYNDVAAKYKGDAGAAAKLAAKVKAGGSGVWGAIPMPPNPAVSDADLKAMITYILALKK
;
A
#
# COMPACT_ATOMS: atom_id res chain seq x y z
N MET A 1 -4.88 44.61 34.67
CA MET A 1 -6.17 44.13 34.12
C MET A 1 -6.23 44.57 32.67
N LYS A 2 -6.58 43.78 31.66
CA LYS A 2 -7.54 42.67 31.60
C LYS A 2 -7.18 41.84 30.36
N TYR A 3 -7.23 40.54 30.54
CA TYR A 3 -6.87 39.49 29.60
C TYR A 3 -7.75 39.46 28.33
N VAL A 4 -7.41 38.50 27.46
CA VAL A 4 -8.27 37.77 26.49
C VAL A 4 -8.53 38.48 25.15
N PHE A 5 -8.41 37.88 23.95
CA PHE A 5 -8.35 36.50 23.47
C PHE A 5 -7.44 36.40 22.22
N VAL A 6 -6.39 35.57 22.25
CA VAL A 6 -5.77 35.01 21.04
C VAL A 6 -6.11 33.53 21.06
N MET A 7 -6.99 33.09 20.16
CA MET A 7 -7.05 31.71 19.63
C MET A 7 -8.22 31.64 18.64
N LEU A 8 -7.93 31.79 17.35
CA LEU A 8 -8.79 31.24 16.31
C LEU A 8 -8.20 29.88 15.92
N ALA A 9 -9.00 28.85 16.13
CA ALA A 9 -8.66 27.45 15.96
C ALA A 9 -8.33 27.10 14.50
N ALA A 10 -7.16 26.52 14.27
CA ALA A 10 -6.90 25.70 13.08
C ALA A 10 -7.50 24.31 13.33
N ALA A 11 -8.80 24.17 13.06
CA ALA A 11 -9.51 22.91 13.15
C ALA A 11 -9.21 22.03 11.93
N GLY A 12 -8.39 20.99 12.18
CA GLY A 12 -8.54 19.62 11.68
C GLY A 12 -8.89 19.38 10.21
N ALA A 13 -7.88 19.04 9.41
CA ALA A 13 -8.04 18.21 8.22
C ALA A 13 -7.24 16.90 8.40
N PHE A 14 -7.78 15.97 9.17
CA PHE A 14 -7.29 14.58 9.23
C PHE A 14 -8.49 13.63 9.14
N VAL A 15 -9.15 13.58 7.98
CA VAL A 15 -10.19 12.58 7.67
C VAL A 15 -9.81 11.70 6.46
N ALA A 16 -8.62 11.92 5.87
CA ALA A 16 -8.20 11.21 4.65
C ALA A 16 -7.75 9.74 4.86
N GLY A 17 -7.60 9.27 6.11
CA GLY A 17 -7.01 7.96 6.37
C GLY A 17 -7.91 6.76 6.06
N ALA A 18 -9.20 6.84 6.42
CA ALA A 18 -10.12 5.69 6.31
C ALA A 18 -10.66 5.50 4.88
N ALA A 19 -11.09 6.58 4.23
CA ALA A 19 -11.63 6.51 2.87
C ALA A 19 -10.60 6.05 1.82
N GLN A 20 -9.32 6.31 2.08
CA GLN A 20 -8.23 5.91 1.20
C GLN A 20 -7.78 4.46 1.46
N ALA A 21 -8.05 3.91 2.65
CA ALA A 21 -7.75 2.52 3.01
C ALA A 21 -8.74 1.54 2.34
N ASP A 22 -10.05 1.83 2.42
CA ASP A 22 -11.08 0.99 1.78
C ASP A 22 -10.89 0.91 0.26
N ALA A 23 -10.57 2.04 -0.37
CA ALA A 23 -10.31 2.09 -1.82
C ALA A 23 -9.08 1.25 -2.24
N GLY A 24 -8.06 1.17 -1.39
CA GLY A 24 -6.84 0.41 -1.67
C GLY A 24 -7.07 -1.10 -1.62
N GLU A 25 -7.80 -1.58 -0.61
CA GLU A 25 -8.14 -3.00 -0.50
C GLU A 25 -9.08 -3.46 -1.62
N ASP A 26 -10.07 -2.64 -1.97
CA ASP A 26 -10.99 -2.95 -3.06
C ASP A 26 -10.29 -3.01 -4.42
N LEU A 27 -9.29 -2.14 -4.65
CA LEU A 27 -8.46 -2.24 -5.84
C LEU A 27 -7.64 -3.54 -5.88
N LEU A 28 -7.09 -3.98 -4.75
CA LEU A 28 -6.37 -5.26 -4.66
C LEU A 28 -7.29 -6.45 -4.95
N LYS A 29 -8.53 -6.42 -4.47
CA LYS A 29 -9.55 -7.43 -4.79
C LYS A 29 -9.92 -7.40 -6.27
N LYS A 30 -10.23 -6.20 -6.80
CA LYS A 30 -10.62 -5.99 -8.20
C LYS A 30 -9.55 -6.47 -9.19
N ASN A 31 -8.27 -6.28 -8.86
CA ASN A 31 -7.14 -6.71 -9.69
C ASN A 31 -6.68 -8.15 -9.39
N GLY A 32 -7.43 -8.92 -8.60
CA GLY A 32 -7.17 -10.34 -8.34
C GLY A 32 -5.96 -10.62 -7.43
N CYS A 33 -5.39 -9.60 -6.79
CA CYS A 33 -4.18 -9.74 -5.99
C CYS A 33 -4.40 -10.64 -4.76
N THR A 34 -5.65 -10.68 -4.26
CA THR A 34 -6.05 -11.48 -3.09
C THR A 34 -6.08 -12.99 -3.33
N ALA A 35 -5.92 -13.45 -4.57
CA ALA A 35 -5.76 -14.88 -4.87
C ALA A 35 -4.42 -15.45 -4.35
N CYS A 36 -3.39 -14.59 -4.24
CA CYS A 36 -2.03 -15.01 -3.87
C CYS A 36 -1.48 -14.28 -2.64
N HIS A 37 -2.12 -13.20 -2.20
CA HIS A 37 -1.68 -12.37 -1.09
C HIS A 37 -2.84 -12.10 -0.12
N ALA A 38 -2.51 -11.93 1.16
CA ALA A 38 -3.43 -11.43 2.19
C ALA A 38 -2.81 -10.23 2.91
N ILE A 39 -3.60 -9.52 3.71
CA ILE A 39 -3.12 -8.39 4.52
C ILE A 39 -2.08 -8.88 5.54
N ASP A 40 -2.40 -9.92 6.29
CA ASP A 40 -1.73 -10.29 7.54
C ASP A 40 -0.96 -11.60 7.51
N LYS A 41 -1.15 -12.42 6.46
CA LYS A 41 -0.55 -13.75 6.34
C LYS A 41 -0.02 -14.04 4.95
N LYS A 42 0.93 -14.96 4.88
CA LYS A 42 1.41 -15.55 3.63
C LYS A 42 0.36 -16.50 3.06
N ILE A 43 0.07 -16.38 1.76
CA ILE A 43 -0.68 -17.39 1.00
C ILE A 43 0.29 -18.08 0.04
N VAL A 44 0.48 -17.51 -1.15
CA VAL A 44 1.54 -17.87 -2.09
C VAL A 44 2.65 -16.82 -2.01
N GLY A 45 2.25 -15.56 -2.16
CA GLY A 45 3.06 -14.39 -1.91
C GLY A 45 3.07 -13.98 -0.43
N PRO A 46 3.96 -13.03 -0.05
CA PRO A 46 4.01 -12.48 1.30
C PRO A 46 2.72 -11.78 1.69
N GLY A 47 2.47 -11.67 3.00
CA GLY A 47 1.43 -10.77 3.50
C GLY A 47 1.79 -9.31 3.21
N TYR A 48 0.79 -8.47 2.91
CA TYR A 48 1.00 -7.06 2.61
C TYR A 48 1.64 -6.30 3.78
N ASN A 49 1.32 -6.68 5.02
CA ASN A 49 1.98 -6.16 6.22
C ASN A 49 3.48 -6.48 6.25
N ASP A 50 3.91 -7.63 5.75
CA ASP A 50 5.33 -7.97 5.66
C ASP A 50 6.03 -7.17 4.56
N VAL A 51 5.33 -6.92 3.43
CA VAL A 51 5.82 -6.01 2.37
C VAL A 51 6.00 -4.61 2.93
N ALA A 52 5.00 -4.06 3.61
CA ALA A 52 5.07 -2.75 4.25
C ALA A 52 6.25 -2.66 5.22
N ALA A 53 6.43 -3.67 6.07
CA ALA A 53 7.53 -3.73 7.03
C ALA A 53 8.90 -3.79 6.34
N LYS A 54 9.08 -4.62 5.30
CA LYS A 54 10.36 -4.78 4.59
C LYS A 54 10.81 -3.50 3.90
N TYR A 55 9.87 -2.74 3.32
CA TYR A 55 10.15 -1.54 2.53
C TYR A 55 9.96 -0.23 3.30
N LYS A 56 9.72 -0.30 4.62
CA LYS A 56 9.55 0.87 5.47
C LYS A 56 10.77 1.80 5.37
N GLY A 57 10.54 3.06 5.02
CA GLY A 57 11.58 4.08 4.90
C GLY A 57 12.34 4.10 3.58
N ASP A 58 12.08 3.18 2.64
CA ASP A 58 12.65 3.22 1.30
C ASP A 58 11.85 4.17 0.40
N ALA A 59 12.40 5.36 0.13
CA ALA A 59 11.78 6.36 -0.74
C ALA A 59 11.56 5.86 -2.19
N GLY A 60 12.30 4.84 -2.64
CA GLY A 60 12.15 4.22 -3.94
C GLY A 60 11.22 2.99 -3.95
N ALA A 61 10.65 2.58 -2.82
CA ALA A 61 9.87 1.36 -2.71
C ALA A 61 8.69 1.32 -3.68
N ALA A 62 7.94 2.42 -3.80
CA ALA A 62 6.76 2.45 -4.64
C ALA A 62 7.07 2.15 -6.11
N ALA A 63 8.11 2.77 -6.67
CA ALA A 63 8.54 2.55 -8.05
C ALA A 63 9.09 1.13 -8.26
N LYS A 64 9.91 0.64 -7.33
CA LYS A 64 10.49 -0.72 -7.38
C LYS A 64 9.39 -1.78 -7.35
N LEU A 65 8.41 -1.63 -6.47
CA LEU A 65 7.28 -2.55 -6.35
C LEU A 65 6.38 -2.49 -7.58
N ALA A 66 6.14 -1.30 -8.16
CA ALA A 66 5.33 -1.17 -9.36
C ALA A 66 5.97 -1.91 -10.55
N ALA A 67 7.28 -1.74 -10.74
CA ALA A 67 8.03 -2.50 -11.74
C ALA A 67 7.96 -4.01 -11.48
N LYS A 68 8.09 -4.44 -10.21
CA LYS A 68 8.01 -5.85 -9.82
C LYS A 68 6.63 -6.45 -10.12
N VAL A 69 5.55 -5.73 -9.86
CA VAL A 69 4.18 -6.22 -10.12
C VAL A 69 3.92 -6.33 -11.64
N LYS A 70 4.36 -5.34 -12.43
CA LYS A 70 4.22 -5.40 -13.90
C LYS A 70 5.02 -6.54 -14.53
N ALA A 71 6.30 -6.66 -14.17
CA ALA A 71 7.22 -7.60 -14.79
C ALA A 71 7.19 -9.01 -14.17
N GLY A 72 6.67 -9.13 -12.95
CA GLY A 72 6.72 -10.38 -12.18
C GLY A 72 8.12 -10.73 -11.66
N GLY A 73 8.30 -12.00 -11.32
CA GLY A 73 9.58 -12.62 -10.97
C GLY A 73 9.64 -13.19 -9.56
N SER A 74 10.80 -13.74 -9.19
CA SER A 74 11.02 -14.52 -7.95
C SER A 74 12.19 -13.97 -7.12
N GLY A 75 12.57 -14.67 -6.04
CA GLY A 75 13.83 -14.49 -5.30
C GLY A 75 13.73 -13.63 -4.04
N VAL A 76 12.88 -12.61 -4.01
CA VAL A 76 12.79 -11.68 -2.86
C VAL A 76 12.12 -12.33 -1.64
N TRP A 77 11.13 -13.20 -1.87
CA TRP A 77 10.28 -13.79 -0.83
C TRP A 77 10.27 -15.33 -0.88
N GLY A 78 11.10 -15.93 -1.74
CA GLY A 78 11.17 -17.36 -1.98
C GLY A 78 11.35 -17.70 -3.47
N ALA A 79 11.32 -19.00 -3.75
CA ALA A 79 11.52 -19.53 -5.10
C ALA A 79 10.29 -19.38 -6.02
N ILE A 80 9.09 -19.31 -5.44
CA ILE A 80 7.84 -19.20 -6.20
C ILE A 80 7.78 -17.83 -6.91
N PRO A 81 7.67 -17.78 -8.25
CA PRO A 81 7.58 -16.52 -8.98
C PRO A 81 6.19 -15.90 -8.85
N MET A 82 6.14 -14.57 -8.74
CA MET A 82 4.92 -13.80 -9.01
C MET A 82 4.79 -13.64 -10.53
N PRO A 83 3.68 -14.05 -11.17
CA PRO A 83 3.46 -13.82 -12.60
C PRO A 83 3.46 -12.32 -12.95
N PRO A 84 3.81 -11.93 -14.19
CA PRO A 84 3.67 -10.56 -14.66
C PRO A 84 2.21 -10.11 -14.65
N ASN A 85 1.94 -8.85 -14.25
CA ASN A 85 0.60 -8.25 -14.26
C ASN A 85 0.55 -7.00 -15.18
N PRO A 86 0.82 -7.14 -16.50
CA PRO A 86 0.90 -6.00 -17.42
C PRO A 86 -0.46 -5.33 -17.67
N ALA A 87 -1.57 -6.02 -17.37
CA ALA A 87 -2.93 -5.51 -17.57
C ALA A 87 -3.38 -4.52 -16.48
N VAL A 88 -2.66 -4.44 -15.36
CA VAL A 88 -2.98 -3.49 -14.29
C VAL A 88 -2.48 -2.11 -14.69
N SER A 89 -3.36 -1.12 -14.62
CA SER A 89 -3.03 0.25 -14.97
C SER A 89 -1.99 0.86 -14.02
N ASP A 90 -1.19 1.82 -14.51
CA ASP A 90 -0.18 2.52 -13.71
C ASP A 90 -0.81 3.28 -12.54
N ALA A 91 -2.03 3.79 -12.74
CA ALA A 91 -2.79 4.48 -11.70
C ALA A 91 -3.20 3.51 -10.58
N ASP A 92 -3.78 2.36 -10.93
CA ASP A 92 -4.19 1.35 -9.94
C ASP A 92 -2.98 0.76 -9.23
N LEU A 93 -1.89 0.47 -9.95
CA LEU A 93 -0.63 0.02 -9.34
C LEU A 93 -0.13 1.01 -8.28
N LYS A 94 -0.08 2.29 -8.63
CA LYS A 94 0.37 3.34 -7.71
C LYS A 94 -0.53 3.39 -6.47
N ALA A 95 -1.85 3.34 -6.66
CA ALA A 95 -2.81 3.37 -5.56
C ALA A 95 -2.66 2.15 -4.63
N MET A 96 -2.66 0.94 -5.19
CA MET A 96 -2.51 -0.31 -4.46
C MET A 96 -1.18 -0.39 -3.69
N ILE A 97 -0.08 -0.01 -4.32
CA ILE A 97 1.24 -0.05 -3.66
C ILE A 97 1.35 1.01 -2.56
N THR A 98 0.79 2.20 -2.78
CA THR A 98 0.74 3.25 -1.76
C THR A 98 -0.06 2.76 -0.55
N TYR A 99 -1.20 2.10 -0.79
CA TYR A 99 -1.99 1.47 0.25
C TYR A 99 -1.18 0.41 1.01
N ILE A 100 -0.57 -0.55 0.31
CA ILE A 100 0.24 -1.61 0.91
C ILE A 100 1.35 -1.02 1.79
N LEU A 101 2.10 -0.02 1.30
CA LEU A 101 3.20 0.59 2.04
C LEU A 101 2.75 1.40 3.27
N ALA A 102 1.49 1.82 3.30
CA ALA A 102 0.90 2.51 4.45
C ALA A 102 0.36 1.57 5.53
N LEU A 103 0.24 0.28 5.25
CA LEU A 103 -0.21 -0.71 6.22
C LEU A 103 0.74 -0.76 7.42
N LYS A 104 0.16 -0.84 8.60
CA LYS A 104 0.87 -1.01 9.87
C LYS A 104 0.51 -2.39 10.40
N LYS A 105 1.51 -3.11 10.92
CA LYS A 105 1.24 -4.19 11.88
C LYS A 105 0.77 -3.59 13.20
#